data_AF-A0A935W698-F1
#
_entry.id   AF-A0A935W698-F1
#
_cell.length_a   1.000
_cell.length_b   1.000
_cell.length_c   1.000
_cell.angle_alpha   90.00
_cell.angle_beta   90.00
_cell.angle_gamma   90.00
#
_symmetry.space_group_name_H-M   'P 1'
#
loop_
_entity.id
_entity.type
_entity.pdbx_description
1 polymer ?
#
loop_
_entity_poly.entity_id
_entity_poly.type
_entity_poly.pdbx_seq_one_letter_code
_entity_poly.pdbx_strand_id
1 'polypeptide(L)'
;MPESIGADPRQSRLLQSLNRFDRNERDALAVVGLALLDCINSARLVVNDDHLDNALAIATWRMVDTLYPLQDALHGPSGKLPAALAVFLATVEGVNHG
;
A
#
# COMPACT_ATOMS: atom_id res chain seq x y z
N MET A 1 -29.03 -25.61 -27.87
CA MET A 1 -28.15 -24.46 -27.55
C MET A 1 -26.91 -25.02 -26.87
N PRO A 2 -25.68 -24.75 -27.33
CA PRO A 2 -24.51 -25.17 -26.58
C PRO A 2 -24.38 -24.23 -25.38
N GLU A 3 -24.36 -24.80 -24.17
CA GLU A 3 -24.03 -24.04 -22.96
C GLU A 3 -22.59 -23.54 -23.15
N SER A 4 -22.42 -22.22 -23.25
CA SER A 4 -21.10 -21.64 -23.05
C SER A 4 -20.69 -22.08 -21.64
N ILE A 5 -19.68 -22.93 -21.55
CA ILE A 5 -18.92 -23.13 -20.31
C ILE A 5 -18.31 -21.76 -20.04
N GLY A 6 -19.09 -20.91 -19.37
CA GLY A 6 -18.65 -19.63 -18.88
C GLY A 6 -17.40 -19.95 -18.11
N ALA A 7 -16.28 -19.35 -18.52
CA ALA A 7 -15.12 -19.30 -17.68
C ALA A 7 -15.58 -18.60 -16.40
N ASP A 8 -16.00 -19.40 -15.43
CA ASP A 8 -16.35 -18.94 -14.09
C ASP A 8 -15.17 -18.07 -13.68
N PRO A 9 -15.36 -16.75 -13.50
CA PRO A 9 -14.25 -15.83 -13.33
C PRO A 9 -13.49 -16.32 -12.13
N ARG A 10 -12.35 -16.99 -12.38
CA ARG A 10 -11.55 -17.62 -11.34
C ARG A 10 -11.32 -16.55 -10.31
N GLN A 11 -11.96 -16.68 -9.15
CA GLN A 11 -11.86 -15.69 -8.10
C GLN A 11 -10.37 -15.42 -7.90
N SER A 12 -9.96 -14.17 -8.09
CA SER A 12 -8.57 -13.80 -7.96
C SER A 12 -8.08 -14.26 -6.59
N ARG A 13 -6.97 -15.01 -6.56
CA ARG A 13 -6.35 -15.46 -5.30
C ARG A 13 -6.03 -14.28 -4.39
N LEU A 14 -5.78 -13.11 -4.98
CA LEU A 14 -5.64 -11.85 -4.25
C LEU A 14 -6.94 -11.46 -3.55
N LEU A 15 -8.07 -11.47 -4.25
CA LEU A 15 -9.38 -11.13 -3.65
C LEU A 15 -9.78 -12.13 -2.56
N GLN A 16 -9.43 -13.42 -2.75
CA GLN A 16 -9.65 -14.43 -1.72
C GLN A 16 -8.77 -14.21 -0.49
N SER A 17 -7.50 -13.79 -0.66
CA SER A 17 -6.61 -13.52 0.46
C SER A 17 -7.03 -12.29 1.28
N LEU A 18 -7.81 -11.37 0.68
CA LEU A 18 -8.38 -10.22 1.38
C LEU A 18 -9.57 -10.61 2.28
N ASN A 19 -10.17 -11.79 2.12
CA ASN A 19 -11.31 -12.20 2.95
C ASN A 19 -10.97 -12.37 4.43
N ARG A 20 -9.69 -12.56 4.77
CA ARG A 20 -9.24 -12.65 6.17
C ARG A 20 -9.27 -11.31 6.91
N PHE A 21 -9.34 -10.19 6.18
CA PHE A 21 -9.41 -8.87 6.74
C PHE A 21 -10.87 -8.44 6.94
N ASP A 22 -11.14 -7.74 8.03
CA ASP A 22 -12.43 -7.10 8.25
C ASP A 22 -12.62 -5.86 7.35
N ARG A 23 -13.75 -5.15 7.50
CA ARG A 23 -14.03 -3.93 6.73
C ARG A 23 -13.01 -2.83 7.01
N ASN A 24 -12.68 -2.59 8.28
CA ASN A 24 -11.78 -1.50 8.68
C ASN A 24 -10.36 -1.76 8.18
N GLU A 25 -9.92 -3.02 8.23
CA GLU A 25 -8.64 -3.46 7.69
C GLU A 25 -8.61 -3.34 6.16
N ARG A 26 -9.70 -3.62 5.45
CA ARG A 26 -9.78 -3.40 3.99
C ARG A 26 -9.78 -1.92 3.62
N ASP A 27 -10.50 -1.09 4.36
CA ASP A 27 -10.48 0.37 4.18
C ASP A 27 -9.06 0.91 4.42
N ALA A 28 -8.37 0.38 5.43
CA ALA A 28 -6.96 0.68 5.68
C ALA A 28 -6.06 0.32 4.48
N LEU A 29 -6.23 -0.86 3.89
CA LEU A 29 -5.49 -1.25 2.67
C LEU A 29 -5.80 -0.34 1.48
N ALA A 30 -7.06 0.06 1.32
CA ALA A 30 -7.45 0.98 0.25
C ALA A 30 -6.75 2.34 0.39
N VAL A 31 -6.66 2.87 1.61
CA VAL A 31 -5.93 4.11 1.91
C VAL A 31 -4.44 3.98 1.59
N VAL A 32 -3.78 2.88 1.99
CA VAL A 32 -2.38 2.63 1.61
C VAL A 32 -2.21 2.59 0.09
N GLY A 33 -3.11 1.89 -0.61
CA GLY A 33 -3.09 1.81 -2.07
C GLY A 33 -3.19 3.18 -2.74
N LEU A 34 -4.08 4.05 -2.27
CA LEU A 34 -4.22 5.41 -2.80
C LEU A 34 -2.96 6.26 -2.54
N ALA A 35 -2.39 6.19 -1.35
CA ALA A 35 -1.16 6.91 -1.02
C ALA A 35 0.03 6.45 -1.89
N LEU A 36 0.16 5.14 -2.15
CA LEU A 36 1.19 4.61 -3.04
C LEU A 36 1.01 5.09 -4.48
N LEU A 37 -0.22 5.11 -5.00
CA LEU A 37 -0.51 5.63 -6.34
C LEU A 37 -0.15 7.12 -6.45
N ASP A 38 -0.43 7.91 -5.42
CA ASP A 38 -0.03 9.33 -5.36
C ASP A 38 1.51 9.49 -5.37
N CYS A 39 2.23 8.61 -4.67
CA CYS A 39 3.69 8.61 -4.67
C CYS A 39 4.27 8.25 -6.04
N ILE A 40 3.68 7.28 -6.74
CA ILE A 40 4.07 6.92 -8.12
C ILE A 40 3.82 8.10 -9.06
N ASN A 41 2.64 8.74 -8.96
CA ASN A 41 2.32 9.93 -9.76
C ASN A 41 3.30 11.07 -9.50
N SER A 42 3.75 11.23 -8.25
CA SER A 42 4.75 12.21 -7.85
C SER A 42 6.19 11.79 -8.17
N ALA A 43 6.38 10.66 -8.87
CA ALA A 43 7.67 10.03 -9.18
C ALA A 43 8.54 9.69 -7.96
N ARG A 44 8.03 9.80 -6.73
CA ARG A 44 8.81 9.59 -5.50
C ARG A 44 9.39 8.17 -5.44
N LEU A 45 8.65 7.17 -5.93
CA LEU A 45 9.10 5.77 -5.94
C LEU A 45 9.94 5.38 -7.17
N VAL A 46 10.14 6.28 -8.13
CA VAL A 46 10.71 5.97 -9.46
C VAL A 46 12.06 6.65 -9.68
N VAL A 47 12.37 7.72 -8.95
CA VAL A 47 13.57 8.53 -9.22
C VAL A 47 14.82 7.89 -8.59
N ASN A 48 15.87 7.77 -9.40
CA ASN A 48 17.21 7.36 -8.97
C ASN A 48 17.80 8.40 -8.00
N ASP A 49 18.35 7.93 -6.87
CA ASP A 49 18.96 8.75 -5.82
C ASP A 49 20.02 9.75 -6.35
N ASP A 50 20.68 9.44 -7.47
CA ASP A 50 21.73 10.27 -8.07
C ASP A 50 21.26 11.65 -8.60
N HIS A 51 19.95 11.85 -8.77
CA HIS A 51 19.38 13.11 -9.28
C HIS A 51 18.33 13.75 -8.37
N LEU A 52 18.15 13.20 -7.16
CA LEU A 52 17.21 13.74 -6.19
C LEU A 52 17.85 14.84 -5.35
N ASP A 53 17.07 15.90 -5.10
CA ASP A 53 17.36 16.78 -3.98
C ASP A 53 17.38 15.94 -2.69
N ASN A 54 18.37 16.19 -1.82
CA ASN A 54 18.65 15.36 -0.65
C ASN A 54 17.44 15.28 0.30
N ALA A 55 16.68 16.38 0.41
CA ALA A 55 15.44 16.42 1.17
C ALA A 55 14.39 15.45 0.61
N LEU A 56 14.23 15.39 -0.72
CA LEU A 56 13.28 14.52 -1.39
C LEU A 56 13.71 13.04 -1.33
N ALA A 57 15.02 12.75 -1.38
CA ALA A 57 15.56 11.41 -1.18
C ALA A 57 15.28 10.89 0.25
N ILE A 58 15.56 11.71 1.28
CA ILE A 58 15.29 11.35 2.69
C ILE A 58 13.79 11.11 2.91
N ALA A 59 12.94 12.00 2.37
CA ALA A 59 11.50 11.89 2.47
C ALA A 59 10.99 10.59 1.83
N THR A 60 11.46 10.29 0.62
CA THR A 60 11.14 9.06 -0.11
C THR A 60 11.59 7.83 0.67
N TRP A 61 12.82 7.83 1.18
CA TRP A 61 13.35 6.70 1.95
C TRP A 61 12.52 6.43 3.21
N ARG A 62 12.14 7.47 3.97
CA ARG A 62 11.26 7.33 5.15
C ARG A 62 9.91 6.73 4.78
N MET A 63 9.32 7.14 3.66
CA MET A 63 8.07 6.56 3.20
C MET A 63 8.24 5.07 2.87
N VAL A 64 9.29 4.71 2.12
CA VAL A 64 9.60 3.30 1.79
C VAL A 64 9.84 2.47 3.04
N ASP A 65 10.59 2.99 4.02
CA ASP A 65 10.86 2.29 5.28
C ASP A 65 9.56 1.96 6.05
N THR A 66 8.61 2.90 6.08
CA THR A 66 7.30 2.68 6.72
C THR A 66 6.37 1.71 5.97
N LEU A 67 6.71 1.32 4.73
CA LEU A 67 6.01 0.24 4.04
C LEU A 67 6.37 -1.15 4.58
N TYR A 68 7.55 -1.34 5.18
CA TYR A 68 7.93 -2.65 5.72
C TYR A 68 7.02 -3.11 6.87
N PRO A 69 6.71 -2.27 7.90
CA PRO A 69 5.72 -2.64 8.91
C PRO A 69 4.31 -2.92 8.35
N LEU A 70 3.91 -2.22 7.29
CA LEU A 70 2.64 -2.47 6.60
C LEU A 70 2.65 -3.83 5.87
N GLN A 71 3.76 -4.18 5.21
CA GLN A 71 3.95 -5.47 4.58
C GLN A 71 3.93 -6.60 5.61
N ASP A 72 4.60 -6.41 6.75
CA ASP A 72 4.59 -7.36 7.86
C ASP A 72 3.18 -7.52 8.46
N ALA A 73 2.42 -6.43 8.60
CA ALA A 73 1.04 -6.49 9.06
C ALA A 73 0.11 -7.16 8.04
N LEU A 74 0.38 -6.98 6.74
CA LEU A 74 -0.36 -7.62 5.65
C LEU A 74 -0.10 -9.13 5.64
N HIS A 75 1.14 -9.58 5.82
CA HIS A 75 1.48 -11.00 5.73
C HIS A 75 1.45 -11.74 7.08
N GLY A 76 1.44 -11.00 8.19
CA GLY A 76 1.42 -11.51 9.56
C GLY A 76 0.03 -11.66 10.18
N PRO A 77 -0.05 -11.69 11.53
CA PRO A 77 -1.31 -11.81 12.27
C PRO A 77 -2.24 -10.61 12.02
N SER A 78 -3.54 -10.88 11.90
CA SER A 78 -4.57 -9.83 11.79
C SER A 78 -4.57 -8.92 13.04
N GLY A 79 -5.00 -7.66 12.86
CA GLY A 79 -5.06 -6.67 13.94
C GLY A 79 -3.85 -5.73 14.09
N LYS A 80 -2.71 -6.00 13.42
CA LYS A 80 -1.57 -5.06 13.39
C LYS A 80 -1.70 -3.97 12.32
N LEU A 81 -2.57 -4.19 11.34
CA LEU A 81 -2.71 -3.33 10.17
C LEU A 81 -3.15 -1.89 10.50
N PRO A 82 -4.12 -1.64 11.42
CA PRO A 82 -4.51 -0.27 11.76
C PRO A 82 -3.36 0.54 12.38
N ALA A 83 -2.56 -0.08 13.24
CA ALA A 83 -1.42 0.59 13.87
C ALA A 83 -0.30 0.89 12.86
N ALA A 84 0.01 -0.06 11.98
CA ALA A 84 0.98 0.15 10.90
C ALA A 84 0.52 1.24 9.92
N LEU A 85 -0.77 1.30 9.59
CA LEU A 85 -1.35 2.37 8.78
C LEU A 85 -1.17 3.74 9.42
N ALA A 86 -1.46 3.88 10.72
CA ALA A 86 -1.36 5.17 11.39
C ALA A 86 0.07 5.75 11.31
N VAL A 87 1.09 4.89 11.48
CA VAL A 87 2.50 5.28 11.36
C VAL A 87 2.85 5.68 9.93
N PHE A 88 2.38 4.92 8.94
CA PHE A 88 2.58 5.24 7.53
C PHE A 88 1.94 6.58 7.15
N LEU A 89 0.67 6.82 7.52
CA LEU A 89 -0.03 8.07 7.23
C LEU A 89 0.65 9.27 7.86
N ALA A 90 1.06 9.17 9.13
CA ALA A 90 1.81 10.24 9.79
C ALA A 90 3.11 10.58 9.04
N THR A 91 3.75 9.59 8.43
CA THR A 91 4.98 9.77 7.65
C THR A 91 4.68 10.41 6.29
N VAL A 92 3.64 9.94 5.59
CA VAL A 92 3.20 10.52 4.30
C VAL A 92 2.76 11.97 4.46
N GLU A 93 1.96 12.26 5.47
CA GLU A 93 1.50 13.61 5.79
C GLU A 93 2.67 14.51 6.19
N GLY A 94 3.58 14.02 7.03
CA GLY A 94 4.80 14.74 7.42
C GLY A 94 5.73 15.05 6.23
N VAL A 95 5.75 14.19 5.21
CA VAL A 95 6.50 14.43 3.97
C VAL A 95 5.80 15.42 3.05
N ASN A 96 4.47 15.42 3.00
CA ASN A 96 3.69 16.33 2.15
C ASN A 96 3.57 17.77 2.69
N HIS A 97 3.84 17.96 3.98
CA HIS A 97 3.75 19.27 4.66
C HIS A 97 5.10 19.83 5.14
N GLY A 98 6.20 19.16 4.80
CA GLY A 98 7.57 19.55 5.13
C GLY A 98 8.25 20.42 4.08
#